data_AF-A0A1V3PM12-F1
#
_entry.id   AF-A0A1V3PM12-F1
#
_cell.length_a   1.000
_cell.length_b   1.000
_cell.length_c   1.000
_cell.angle_alpha   90.00
_cell.angle_beta   90.00
_cell.angle_gamma   90.00
#
_symmetry.space_group_name_H-M   'P 1'
#
loop_
_entity.id
_entity.type
_entity.pdbx_description
1 polymer ?
#
loop_
_entity_poly.entity_id
_entity_poly.type
_entity_poly.pdbx_seq_one_letter_code
_entity_poly.pdbx_strand_id
1 'polypeptide(L)'
;MVITAVMVHKQRTIVRAFEQAAAMTVATACRAEQLGLKPGMAWHQLVGHAVLRCPGDGRYFLDLANWQRLRQRRRRIALAAVAAGMLVVLAVVLLAARAG
;
A
#
# COMPACT_ATOMS: atom_id res chain seq x y z
N MET A 1 -14.95 1.46 3.29
CA MET A 1 -13.66 1.23 2.57
C MET A 1 -13.14 -0.23 2.73
N VAL A 2 -13.99 -1.25 2.55
CA VAL A 2 -13.57 -2.67 2.73
C VAL A 2 -12.69 -3.14 1.57
N ILE A 3 -12.99 -2.68 0.35
CA ILE A 3 -12.24 -3.00 -0.88
C ILE A 3 -10.77 -2.56 -0.75
N THR A 4 -10.52 -1.37 -0.17
CA THR A 4 -9.16 -0.85 0.05
C THR A 4 -8.39 -1.69 1.06
N ALA A 5 -9.04 -2.15 2.12
CA ALA A 5 -8.42 -2.99 3.15
C ALA A 5 -8.04 -4.38 2.61
N VAL A 6 -8.92 -5.00 1.82
CA VAL A 6 -8.62 -6.28 1.14
C VAL A 6 -7.47 -6.13 0.16
N MET A 7 -7.43 -5.03 -0.61
CA MET A 7 -6.34 -4.76 -1.55
C MET A 7 -5.00 -4.57 -0.82
N VAL A 8 -4.99 -3.81 0.29
CA VAL A 8 -3.80 -3.64 1.15
C VAL A 8 -3.33 -4.98 1.71
N HIS A 9 -4.26 -5.84 2.13
CA HIS A 9 -3.92 -7.17 2.63
C HIS A 9 -3.24 -8.02 1.54
N LYS A 10 -3.83 -8.09 0.33
CA LYS A 10 -3.23 -8.79 -0.81
C LYS A 10 -1.84 -8.25 -1.17
N GLN A 11 -1.67 -6.92 -1.18
CA GLN A 11 -0.37 -6.29 -1.40
C GLN A 11 0.66 -6.72 -0.36
N ARG A 12 0.27 -6.78 0.92
CA ARG A 12 1.15 -7.21 2.02
C ARG A 12 1.54 -8.69 1.90
N THR A 13 0.63 -9.56 1.44
CA THR A 13 0.94 -10.97 1.18
C THR A 13 1.99 -11.12 0.08
N ILE A 14 1.84 -10.37 -1.02
CA ILE A 14 2.83 -10.34 -2.11
C ILE A 14 4.19 -9.87 -1.56
N VAL A 15 4.22 -8.73 -0.87
CA VAL A 15 5.45 -8.18 -0.28
C VAL A 15 6.12 -9.18 0.66
N ARG A 16 5.35 -9.86 1.52
CA ARG A 16 5.89 -10.89 2.43
C ARG A 16 6.51 -12.07 1.69
N ALA A 17 5.90 -12.51 0.58
CA ALA A 17 6.48 -13.59 -0.22
C ALA A 17 7.82 -13.18 -0.84
N PHE A 18 7.95 -11.92 -1.30
CA PHE A 18 9.23 -11.39 -1.75
C PHE A 18 10.26 -11.21 -0.62
N GLU A 19 9.83 -10.77 0.56
CA GLU A 19 10.69 -10.69 1.76
C GLU A 19 11.22 -12.07 2.17
N GLN A 20 10.35 -13.10 2.19
CA GLN A 20 10.71 -14.48 2.52
C GLN A 20 11.69 -15.09 1.51
N ALA A 21 11.58 -14.70 0.24
CA ALA A 21 12.51 -15.12 -0.80
C ALA A 21 13.80 -14.27 -0.87
N ALA A 22 14.00 -13.33 0.06
CA ALA A 22 15.12 -12.38 0.06
C ALA A 22 15.28 -11.59 -1.26
N ALA A 23 14.20 -11.45 -2.02
CA ALA A 23 14.17 -10.82 -3.34
C ALA A 23 14.06 -9.29 -3.24
N MET A 24 15.02 -8.67 -2.54
CA MET A 24 15.06 -7.22 -2.26
C MET A 24 16.08 -6.46 -3.11
N THR A 25 16.85 -7.17 -3.94
CA THR A 25 17.88 -6.57 -4.80
C THR A 25 17.77 -7.11 -6.22
N VAL A 26 18.43 -6.46 -7.17
CA VAL A 26 18.50 -6.91 -8.57
C VAL A 26 19.10 -8.32 -8.67
N ALA A 27 20.14 -8.61 -7.88
CA ALA A 27 20.81 -9.91 -7.89
C ALA A 27 19.92 -11.04 -7.37
N THR A 28 19.02 -10.72 -6.44
CA THR A 28 18.05 -11.66 -5.86
C THR A 28 16.65 -11.55 -6.49
N ALA A 29 16.53 -10.91 -7.65
CA ALA A 29 15.24 -10.72 -8.29
C ALA A 29 14.60 -12.06 -8.69
N CYS A 30 13.36 -12.27 -8.28
CA CYS A 30 12.60 -13.50 -8.52
C CYS A 30 11.41 -13.24 -9.43
N ARG A 31 10.99 -14.27 -10.17
CA ARG A 31 9.76 -14.23 -10.95
C ARG A 31 8.54 -14.48 -10.06
N ALA A 32 7.38 -13.94 -10.46
CA ALA A 32 6.12 -14.13 -9.75
C ALA A 32 5.77 -15.62 -9.60
N GLU A 33 6.02 -16.39 -10.67
CA GLU A 33 5.70 -17.81 -10.78
C GLU A 33 6.55 -18.63 -9.81
N GLN A 34 7.82 -18.24 -9.59
CA GLN A 34 8.71 -18.90 -8.63
C GLN A 34 8.22 -18.75 -7.18
N LEU A 35 7.48 -17.68 -6.90
CA LEU A 35 6.90 -17.39 -5.59
C LEU A 35 5.46 -17.92 -5.46
N GLY A 36 4.95 -18.61 -6.49
CA GLY A 36 3.55 -19.08 -6.53
C GLY A 36 2.53 -17.93 -6.57
N LEU A 37 2.95 -16.72 -6.94
CA LEU A 37 2.11 -15.53 -6.96
C LEU A 37 1.45 -15.37 -8.32
N LYS A 38 0.15 -15.07 -8.34
CA LYS A 38 -0.58 -14.73 -9.56
C LYS A 38 -0.60 -13.21 -9.76
N PRO A 39 -0.06 -12.68 -10.89
CA PRO A 39 -0.18 -11.28 -11.22
C PRO A 39 -1.66 -10.90 -11.37
N GLY A 40 -2.11 -9.91 -10.60
CA GLY A 40 -3.47 -9.38 -10.64
C GLY A 40 -3.47 -7.87 -10.37
N MET A 41 -4.61 -7.28 -10.04
CA MET A 41 -4.68 -5.83 -9.76
C MET A 41 -3.74 -5.37 -8.63
N ALA A 42 -3.61 -6.17 -7.57
CA ALA A 42 -2.71 -5.86 -6.46
C ALA A 42 -1.24 -5.78 -6.90
N TRP A 43 -0.84 -6.66 -7.82
CA TRP A 43 0.48 -6.68 -8.42
C TRP A 43 0.72 -5.43 -9.27
N HIS A 44 -0.20 -5.14 -10.18
CA HIS A 44 -0.11 -3.97 -11.07
C HIS A 44 -0.01 -2.66 -10.26
N GLN A 45 -0.74 -2.53 -9.15
CA GLN A 45 -0.60 -1.38 -8.26
C GLN A 45 0.78 -1.29 -7.59
N LEU A 46 1.39 -2.43 -7.20
CA LEU A 46 2.73 -2.43 -6.61
C LEU A 46 3.79 -2.05 -7.65
N VAL A 47 3.66 -2.52 -8.89
CA VAL A 47 4.52 -2.12 -10.01
C VAL A 47 4.35 -0.64 -10.33
N GLY A 48 3.10 -0.15 -10.42
CA GLY A 48 2.81 1.26 -10.69
C GLY A 48 3.30 2.23 -9.58
N HIS A 49 3.40 1.75 -8.34
CA HIS A 49 4.01 2.50 -7.24
C HIS A 49 5.54 2.29 -7.09
N ALA A 50 6.17 1.61 -8.06
CA ALA A 50 7.60 1.27 -8.04
C ALA A 50 8.04 0.50 -6.78
N VAL A 51 7.12 -0.25 -6.16
CA VAL A 51 7.41 -1.15 -5.04
C VAL A 51 7.96 -2.47 -5.55
N LEU A 52 7.44 -2.97 -6.66
CA LEU A 52 8.03 -4.07 -7.41
C LEU A 52 8.71 -3.50 -8.65
N ARG A 53 10.03 -3.62 -8.73
CA ARG A 53 10.83 -3.14 -9.85
C ARG A 53 11.29 -4.31 -10.70
N CYS A 54 11.18 -4.16 -12.01
CA CYS A 54 11.68 -5.12 -12.99
C CYS A 54 13.03 -4.61 -13.52
N PRO A 55 14.16 -5.26 -13.19
CA PRO A 55 15.47 -4.92 -13.77
C PRO A 55 15.64 -5.49 -15.18
N GLY A 56 14.74 -6.38 -15.63
CA GLY A 56 14.83 -7.13 -16.88
C GLY A 56 14.39 -8.59 -16.70
N ASP A 57 14.20 -9.32 -17.79
CA ASP A 57 13.91 -10.78 -17.82
C ASP A 57 12.62 -11.27 -17.12
N GLY A 58 11.67 -10.36 -16.87
CA GLY A 58 10.43 -10.68 -16.15
C GLY A 58 10.65 -11.03 -14.68
N ARG A 59 11.82 -10.72 -14.12
CA ARG A 59 12.11 -10.85 -12.69
C ARG A 59 11.74 -9.55 -11.98
N TYR A 60 11.34 -9.66 -10.73
CA TYR A 60 11.00 -8.51 -9.91
C TYR A 60 11.79 -8.56 -8.61
N PHE A 61 12.14 -7.38 -8.11
CA PHE A 61 12.65 -7.22 -6.76
C PHE A 61 11.79 -6.21 -5.99
N LEU A 62 11.74 -6.41 -4.68
CA LEU A 62 11.01 -5.58 -3.75
C LEU A 62 11.86 -4.39 -3.32
N ASP A 63 11.36 -3.19 -3.60
CA ASP A 63 11.89 -1.93 -3.07
C ASP A 63 11.21 -1.61 -1.73
N LEU A 64 11.89 -1.99 -0.65
CA LEU A 64 11.41 -1.79 0.72
C LEU A 64 11.21 -0.32 1.06
N ALA A 65 12.04 0.57 0.51
CA ALA A 65 11.96 2.01 0.78
C ALA A 65 10.67 2.60 0.19
N ASN A 66 10.33 2.23 -1.04
CA ASN A 66 9.07 2.65 -1.65
C ASN A 66 7.84 2.02 -0.97
N TRP A 67 7.94 0.75 -0.54
CA TRP A 67 6.87 0.12 0.25
C TRP A 67 6.58 0.87 1.55
N GLN A 68 7.62 1.22 2.32
CA GLN A 68 7.48 1.98 3.55
C GLN A 68 6.91 3.38 3.31
N ARG A 69 7.39 4.09 2.28
CA ARG A 69 6.86 5.41 1.88
C ARG A 69 5.37 5.33 1.54
N LEU A 70 4.95 4.33 0.75
CA LEU A 70 3.56 4.13 0.39
C LEU A 70 2.68 3.88 1.63
N ARG A 71 3.14 3.02 2.54
CA ARG A 71 2.43 2.71 3.79
C ARG A 71 2.31 3.94 4.69
N GLN A 72 3.36 4.74 4.79
CA GLN A 72 3.39 5.96 5.58
C GLN A 72 2.49 7.04 5.00
N ARG A 73 2.46 7.19 3.67
CA ARG A 73 1.54 8.11 2.98
C ARG A 73 0.08 7.71 3.20
N ARG A 74 -0.26 6.43 3.06
CA ARG A 74 -1.62 5.92 3.34
C ARG A 74 -2.03 6.17 4.80
N ARG A 75 -1.12 5.94 5.75
CA ARG A 75 -1.37 6.21 7.17
C ARG A 75 -1.62 7.70 7.42
N ARG A 76 -0.83 8.59 6.81
CA ARG A 76 -1.02 10.04 6.91
C ARG A 76 -2.37 10.49 6.34
N ILE A 77 -2.77 9.96 5.18
CA ILE A 77 -4.07 10.28 4.57
C ILE A 77 -5.21 9.80 5.47
N ALA A 78 -5.12 8.60 6.03
CA ALA A 78 -6.14 8.09 6.95
C ALA A 78 -6.27 8.97 8.21
N LEU A 79 -5.14 9.37 8.81
CA LEU A 79 -5.14 10.27 9.96
C LEU A 79 -5.69 11.65 9.61
N ALA A 80 -5.31 12.21 8.46
CA ALA A 80 -5.82 13.49 7.98
C ALA A 80 -7.33 13.45 7.72
N ALA A 81 -7.85 12.35 7.15
CA ALA A 81 -9.28 12.16 6.93
C ALA A 81 -10.06 12.09 8.25
N VAL A 82 -9.53 11.39 9.26
CA VAL A 82 -10.12 11.33 10.60
C VAL A 82 -10.11 12.71 11.27
N ALA A 83 -8.99 13.43 11.22
CA ALA A 83 -8.87 14.77 11.79
C ALA A 83 -9.83 15.77 11.12
N ALA A 84 -9.92 15.74 9.79
CA ALA A 84 -10.86 16.55 9.04
C ALA A 84 -12.32 16.23 9.40
N GLY A 85 -12.67 14.94 9.49
CA GLY A 85 -14.00 14.51 9.92
C GLY A 85 -14.34 15.01 11.34
N MET A 86 -13.38 14.93 12.27
CA MET A 86 -13.57 15.42 13.64
C MET A 86 -13.77 16.95 13.69
N LEU A 87 -13.04 17.70 12.87
CA LEU A 87 -13.23 19.16 12.73
C LEU A 87 -14.62 19.51 12.18
N VAL A 88 -15.10 18.76 11.18
CA VAL A 88 -16.45 18.95 10.63
C VAL A 88 -17.52 18.70 11.68
N VAL A 89 -17.41 17.60 12.43
CA VAL A 89 -18.33 17.27 13.53
C VAL A 89 -18.32 18.38 14.59
N LEU A 90 -17.14 18.85 14.99
CA LEU A 90 -17.00 19.94 15.96
C LEU A 90 -17.67 21.23 15.46
N ALA A 91 -17.46 21.60 14.20
CA ALA A 91 -18.08 22.79 13.61
C ALA A 91 -19.61 22.69 13.61
N VAL A 92 -20.16 21.53 13.26
CA VAL A 92 -21.61 21.28 13.29
C VAL A 92 -22.16 21.42 14.71
N VAL A 93 -21.49 20.85 15.71
CA VAL A 93 -21.89 20.96 17.12
C VAL A 93 -21.88 22.41 17.60
N LEU A 94 -20.85 23.17 17.26
CA LEU A 94 -20.75 24.59 17.64
C LEU A 94 -21.83 25.45 16.97
N LEU A 95 -22.15 25.18 15.70
CA LEU A 95 -23.23 25.87 14.99
C LEU A 95 -24.59 25.54 15.59
N ALA A 96 -24.85 24.27 15.91
CA ALA A 96 -26.08 23.85 16.57
C ALA A 96 -26.24 24.48 17.96
N ALA A 97 -25.17 24.53 18.74
CA ALA A 97 -25.16 25.16 20.07
C ALA A 97 -25.33 26.69 20.05
N ARG A 98 -25.08 27.34 18.91
CA ARG A 98 -25.29 28.79 18.71
C ARG A 98 -26.71 29.14 18.23
N ALA A 99 -27.45 28.16 17.71
CA ALA A 99 -28.75 28.35 17.07
C ALA A 99 -29.95 28.00 17.97
N GLY A 100 -29.72 27.45 19.17
CA GLY A 100 -30.72 27.22 20.21
C GLY A 100 -30.49 28.12 21.41
#